data_AF-A0A6N8EG07-F1
#
_entry.id   AF-A0A6N8EG07-F1
#
_cell.length_a   1.000
_cell.length_b   1.000
_cell.length_c   1.000
_cell.angle_alpha   90.00
_cell.angle_beta   90.00
_cell.angle_gamma   90.00
#
_symmetry.space_group_name_H-M   'P 1'
#
loop_
_entity.id
_entity.type
_entity.pdbx_description
1 polymer ?
#
loop_
_entity_poly.entity_id
_entity_poly.type
_entity_poly.pdbx_seq_one_letter_code
_entity_poly.pdbx_strand_id
1 'polypeptide(L)'
;MFESIAHVVVMALEHLDSTLVTGLFVFLMFMLFSLALAATLTKRAAAFQQSAPTLLTTFGILGTFLGIAIGLLDFDSSHIEYSIPLLLDGLKLAFITSIIGILLATTLRLTQVLGRDGRRATGARTTEAVMDASDPAALFRLQVQIADAQLTATRQLGEQLAQMDGRLIQTLEHQHAAQLAAFSDFAGQLSELGSRQLMAALESVIRDFNDKLSAQFGENFRHLDASVGKLLAWQEQYREHMDVLGAQLELAVAGVERSQTSLQTLTQQASQITTHVEDQQSTMQALRRETLELESALGGIADLRERAKEAFPAIDQRIRTMLETIEGAVLSGLEAQQRIGRIGTATSPAPAARFGANSLDLARASA
;
A
#
# COMPACT_ATOMS: atom_id res chain seq x y z
N MET A 1 26.48 -38.45 18.30
CA MET A 1 25.45 -39.31 18.93
C MET A 1 24.26 -38.51 19.43
N PHE A 2 24.46 -37.44 20.21
CA PHE A 2 23.36 -36.60 20.73
C PHE A 2 22.53 -35.88 19.66
N GLU A 3 23.16 -35.34 18.61
CA GLU A 3 22.42 -34.72 17.49
C GLU A 3 21.55 -35.71 16.70
N SER A 4 22.00 -36.96 16.56
CA SER A 4 21.22 -38.01 15.90
C SER A 4 20.00 -38.42 16.71
N ILE A 5 20.10 -38.43 18.04
CA ILE A 5 18.96 -38.70 18.93
C ILE A 5 17.99 -37.51 18.90
N ALA A 6 18.49 -36.27 18.93
CA ALA A 6 17.66 -35.07 18.82
C ALA A 6 16.87 -35.03 17.51
N HIS A 7 17.51 -35.33 16.37
CA HIS A 7 16.83 -35.38 15.08
C HIS A 7 15.78 -36.49 14.98
N VAL A 8 16.07 -37.67 15.54
CA VAL A 8 15.08 -38.77 15.58
C VAL A 8 13.88 -38.40 16.45
N VAL A 9 14.11 -37.70 17.57
CA VAL A 9 13.04 -37.23 18.46
C VAL A 9 12.20 -36.14 17.79
N VAL A 10 12.82 -35.16 17.13
CA VAL A 10 12.12 -34.09 16.41
C VAL A 10 11.31 -34.66 15.23
N MET A 11 11.90 -35.54 14.42
CA MET A 11 11.22 -36.19 13.30
C MET A 11 10.03 -37.07 13.76
N ALA A 12 10.16 -37.72 14.92
CA ALA A 12 9.05 -38.47 15.52
C ALA A 12 7.94 -37.56 16.06
N LEU A 13 8.26 -36.34 16.49
CA LEU A 13 7.30 -35.36 16.99
C LEU A 13 6.59 -34.60 15.86
N GLU A 14 7.24 -34.32 14.73
CA GLU A 14 6.65 -33.65 13.55
C GLU A 14 5.50 -34.45 12.91
N HIS A 15 5.50 -35.77 13.03
CA HIS A 15 4.47 -36.64 12.43
C HIS A 15 3.27 -36.90 13.34
N LEU A 16 3.26 -36.33 14.56
CA LEU A 16 2.25 -36.60 15.56
C LEU A 16 1.21 -35.48 15.60
N ASP A 17 -0.02 -35.80 15.20
CA ASP A 17 -1.17 -34.92 15.39
C ASP A 17 -1.42 -34.71 16.90
N SER A 18 -1.46 -33.43 17.31
CA SER A 18 -1.72 -33.00 18.70
C SER A 18 -2.96 -33.69 19.29
N THR A 19 -4.00 -33.90 18.50
CA THR A 19 -5.24 -34.55 18.95
C THR A 19 -5.05 -36.04 19.28
N LEU A 20 -4.27 -36.76 18.47
CA LEU A 20 -3.96 -38.18 18.68
C LEU A 20 -3.06 -38.40 19.90
N VAL A 21 -2.05 -37.55 20.07
CA VAL A 21 -1.15 -37.61 21.24
C VAL A 21 -1.92 -37.38 22.54
N THR A 22 -2.81 -36.39 22.55
CA THR A 22 -3.68 -36.12 23.71
C THR A 22 -4.53 -37.35 24.05
N GLY A 23 -5.17 -37.95 23.04
CA GLY A 23 -6.04 -39.12 23.21
C GLY A 23 -5.28 -40.32 23.80
N LEU A 24 -4.10 -40.61 23.28
CA LEU A 24 -3.24 -41.70 23.78
C LEU A 24 -2.83 -41.46 25.24
N PHE A 25 -2.43 -40.24 25.57
CA PHE A 25 -1.95 -39.89 26.89
C PHE A 25 -3.07 -39.97 27.94
N VAL A 26 -4.24 -39.41 27.63
CA VAL A 26 -5.43 -39.49 28.47
C VAL A 26 -5.85 -40.96 28.67
N PHE A 27 -5.86 -41.76 27.60
CA PHE A 27 -6.16 -43.19 27.70
C PHE A 27 -5.20 -43.93 28.65
N LEU A 28 -3.89 -43.69 28.52
CA LEU A 28 -2.87 -44.29 29.39
C LEU A 28 -3.06 -43.86 30.85
N MET A 29 -3.41 -42.60 31.11
CA MET A 29 -3.71 -42.09 32.44
C MET A 29 -4.96 -42.73 33.04
N PHE A 30 -6.02 -42.93 32.27
CA PHE A 30 -7.23 -43.64 32.71
C PHE A 30 -6.97 -45.12 32.96
N MET A 31 -6.13 -45.76 32.15
CA MET A 31 -5.70 -47.15 32.37
C MET A 31 -4.92 -47.27 33.68
N LEU A 32 -3.97 -46.37 33.92
CA LEU A 32 -3.16 -46.34 35.15
C LEU A 32 -4.04 -46.05 36.38
N PHE A 33 -4.99 -45.12 36.27
CA PHE A 33 -5.98 -44.82 37.30
C PHE A 33 -6.85 -46.03 37.63
N SER A 34 -7.37 -46.72 36.61
CA SER A 34 -8.22 -47.91 36.79
C SER A 34 -7.45 -49.05 37.46
N LEU A 35 -6.19 -49.27 37.07
CA LEU A 35 -5.30 -50.25 37.68
C LEU A 35 -4.99 -49.89 39.14
N ALA A 36 -4.74 -48.61 39.44
CA ALA A 36 -4.49 -48.13 40.79
C ALA A 36 -5.74 -48.24 41.68
N LEU A 37 -6.92 -47.95 41.15
CA LEU A 37 -8.19 -48.09 41.84
C LEU A 37 -8.47 -49.57 42.16
N ALA A 38 -8.30 -50.47 41.18
CA ALA A 38 -8.42 -51.91 41.37
C ALA A 38 -7.42 -52.44 42.41
N ALA A 39 -6.16 -51.98 42.38
CA ALA A 39 -5.17 -52.34 43.39
C ALA A 39 -5.59 -51.89 44.80
N THR A 40 -6.19 -50.70 44.91
CA THR A 40 -6.68 -50.14 46.18
C THR A 40 -7.88 -50.94 46.73
N LEU A 41 -8.80 -51.37 45.87
CA LEU A 41 -9.94 -52.24 46.21
C LEU A 41 -9.51 -53.66 46.60
N THR A 42 -8.50 -54.22 45.92
CA THR A 42 -8.03 -55.60 46.13
C THR A 42 -7.00 -55.71 47.27
N LYS A 43 -6.66 -54.60 47.95
CA LYS A 43 -5.64 -54.49 49.02
C LYS A 43 -4.29 -55.14 48.68
N ARG A 44 -3.93 -55.18 47.39
CA ARG A 44 -2.67 -55.74 46.87
C ARG A 44 -1.78 -54.63 46.32
N ALA A 45 -0.46 -54.83 46.39
CA ALA A 45 0.58 -53.90 45.93
C ALA A 45 0.56 -52.52 46.62
N ALA A 46 0.78 -52.50 47.95
CA ALA A 46 0.83 -51.28 48.76
C ALA A 46 1.84 -50.22 48.26
N ALA A 47 2.96 -50.64 47.65
CA ALA A 47 3.94 -49.74 47.05
C ALA A 47 3.42 -49.03 45.80
N PHE A 48 2.65 -49.74 44.95
CA PHE A 48 2.03 -49.17 43.76
C PHE A 48 0.89 -48.21 44.13
N GLN A 49 0.09 -48.57 45.16
CA GLN A 49 -0.98 -47.69 45.67
C GLN A 49 -0.44 -46.33 46.15
N GLN A 50 0.65 -46.32 46.92
CA GLN A 50 1.24 -45.07 47.45
C GLN A 50 1.88 -44.22 46.34
N SER A 51 2.36 -44.85 45.26
CA SER A 51 3.08 -44.16 44.18
C SER A 51 2.16 -43.73 43.04
N ALA A 52 1.01 -44.38 42.84
CA ALA A 52 0.11 -44.15 41.72
C ALA A 52 -0.40 -42.71 41.58
N PRO A 53 -0.83 -42.00 42.66
CA PRO A 53 -1.22 -40.61 42.53
C PRO A 53 -0.06 -39.71 42.07
N THR A 54 1.14 -39.96 42.57
CA THR A 54 2.34 -39.20 42.17
C THR A 54 2.72 -39.48 40.72
N LEU A 55 2.66 -40.74 40.28
CA LEU A 55 2.88 -41.11 38.87
C LEU A 55 1.88 -40.41 37.95
N LEU A 56 0.60 -40.36 38.34
CA LEU A 56 -0.44 -39.72 37.55
C LEU A 56 -0.23 -38.20 37.46
N THR A 57 0.23 -37.55 38.53
CA THR A 57 0.67 -36.14 38.45
C THR A 57 1.90 -35.96 37.57
N THR A 58 2.91 -36.84 37.67
CA THR A 58 4.12 -36.78 36.83
C THR A 58 3.80 -36.99 35.35
N PHE A 59 2.89 -37.91 35.02
CA PHE A 59 2.38 -38.04 33.66
C PHE A 59 1.67 -36.75 33.22
N GLY A 60 0.82 -36.15 34.07
CA GLY A 60 0.19 -34.85 33.76
C GLY A 60 1.20 -33.75 33.43
N ILE A 61 2.28 -33.66 34.20
CA ILE A 61 3.39 -32.70 33.97
C ILE A 61 4.14 -33.02 32.67
N LEU A 62 4.41 -34.30 32.39
CA LEU A 62 5.04 -34.74 31.14
C LEU A 62 4.19 -34.35 29.92
N GLY A 63 2.86 -34.50 30.01
CA GLY A 63 1.93 -34.06 28.97
C GLY A 63 1.98 -32.55 28.72
N THR A 64 2.17 -31.75 29.76
CA THR A 64 2.36 -30.29 29.64
C THR A 64 3.63 -29.93 28.86
N PHE A 65 4.76 -30.55 29.20
CA PHE A 65 6.01 -30.32 28.48
C PHE A 65 5.93 -30.78 27.03
N LEU A 66 5.27 -31.92 26.77
CA LEU A 66 5.07 -32.44 25.43
C LEU A 66 4.17 -31.53 24.58
N GLY A 67 3.08 -30.99 25.14
CA GLY A 67 2.19 -30.09 24.41
C GLY A 67 2.84 -28.76 24.06
N ILE A 68 3.65 -28.19 24.96
CA ILE A 68 4.44 -26.99 24.67
C ILE A 68 5.49 -27.29 23.59
N ALA A 69 6.15 -28.45 23.65
CA ALA A 69 7.12 -28.84 22.62
C ALA A 69 6.47 -28.99 21.24
N ILE A 70 5.29 -29.63 21.15
CA ILE A 70 4.54 -29.77 19.90
C ILE A 70 4.09 -28.40 19.37
N GLY A 71 3.59 -27.51 20.25
CA GLY A 71 3.17 -26.16 19.85
C GLY A 71 4.32 -25.23 19.42
N LEU A 72 5.57 -25.56 19.76
CA LEU A 72 6.76 -24.79 19.37
C LEU A 72 7.49 -25.36 18.15
N LEU A 73 7.24 -26.61 17.75
CA LEU A 73 7.93 -27.25 16.63
C LEU A 73 7.74 -26.50 15.31
N ASP A 74 6.53 -26.03 15.05
CA ASP A 74 6.13 -25.33 13.83
C ASP A 74 5.98 -23.81 14.05
N PHE A 75 6.57 -23.27 15.14
CA PHE A 75 6.50 -21.85 15.43
C PHE A 75 7.50 -21.08 14.55
N ASP A 76 6.98 -20.29 13.62
CA ASP A 76 7.75 -19.42 12.74
C ASP A 76 7.70 -17.97 13.26
N SER A 77 8.85 -17.48 13.71
CA SER A 77 9.02 -16.08 14.15
C SER A 77 8.79 -15.04 13.05
N SER A 78 8.85 -15.46 11.77
CA SER A 78 8.62 -14.58 10.62
C SER A 78 7.14 -14.50 10.20
N HIS A 79 6.31 -15.49 10.56
CA HIS A 79 4.88 -15.57 10.24
C HIS A 79 4.02 -15.85 11.48
N ILE A 80 4.11 -14.95 12.46
CA ILE A 80 3.45 -15.07 13.78
C ILE A 80 1.93 -15.32 13.65
N GLU A 81 1.25 -14.72 12.67
CA GLU A 81 -0.20 -14.86 12.46
C GLU A 81 -0.63 -16.30 12.16
N TYR A 82 0.22 -17.09 11.49
CA TYR A 82 -0.03 -18.51 11.23
C TYR A 82 0.42 -19.41 12.39
N SER A 83 1.46 -19.00 13.13
CA SER A 83 2.02 -19.77 14.23
C SER A 83 1.28 -19.64 15.56
N ILE A 84 0.53 -18.55 15.79
CA ILE A 84 -0.27 -18.38 17.02
C ILE A 84 -1.35 -19.47 17.18
N PRO A 85 -2.19 -19.77 16.17
CA PRO A 85 -3.20 -20.83 16.29
C PRO A 85 -2.60 -22.21 16.63
N LEU A 86 -1.46 -22.54 16.04
CA LEU A 86 -0.77 -23.82 16.23
C LEU A 86 -0.14 -23.93 17.64
N LEU A 87 0.44 -22.82 18.13
CA LEU A 87 0.93 -22.73 19.50
C LEU A 87 -0.20 -22.82 20.53
N LEU A 88 -1.37 -22.24 20.23
CA LEU A 88 -2.55 -22.35 21.08
C LEU A 88 -3.10 -23.78 21.15
N ASP A 89 -3.02 -24.55 20.06
CA ASP A 89 -3.42 -25.97 20.06
C ASP A 89 -2.47 -26.84 20.89
N GLY A 90 -1.15 -26.61 20.80
CA GLY A 90 -0.18 -27.29 21.67
C GLY A 90 -0.33 -26.91 23.16
N LEU A 91 -0.63 -25.64 23.44
CA LEU A 91 -0.91 -25.17 24.79
C LEU A 91 -2.23 -25.74 25.34
N LYS A 92 -3.27 -25.86 24.52
CA LYS A 92 -4.53 -26.52 24.89
C LYS A 92 -4.31 -27.98 25.28
N LEU A 93 -3.45 -28.72 24.56
CA LEU A 93 -3.02 -30.08 24.92
C LEU A 93 -2.35 -30.10 26.29
N ALA A 94 -1.41 -29.19 26.50
CA ALA A 94 -0.63 -29.09 27.72
C ALA A 94 -1.50 -28.84 28.97
N PHE A 95 -2.54 -28.01 28.83
CA PHE A 95 -3.51 -27.74 29.89
C PHE A 95 -4.44 -28.94 30.16
N ILE A 96 -5.02 -29.56 29.12
CA ILE A 96 -5.99 -30.66 29.29
C ILE A 96 -5.34 -31.87 29.97
N THR A 97 -4.13 -32.25 29.56
CA THR A 97 -3.39 -33.39 30.14
C THR A 97 -3.02 -33.15 31.61
N SER A 98 -2.63 -31.93 31.97
CA SER A 98 -2.35 -31.56 33.37
C SER A 98 -3.60 -31.58 34.24
N ILE A 99 -4.72 -31.03 33.76
CA ILE A 99 -5.97 -30.99 34.52
C ILE A 99 -6.45 -32.42 34.81
N ILE A 100 -6.45 -33.28 33.78
CA ILE A 100 -6.85 -34.69 33.94
C ILE A 100 -5.92 -35.41 34.92
N GLY A 101 -4.60 -35.19 34.81
CA GLY A 101 -3.62 -35.83 35.69
C GLY A 101 -3.75 -35.44 37.16
N ILE A 102 -3.94 -34.16 37.43
CA ILE A 102 -4.13 -33.65 38.80
C ILE A 102 -5.48 -34.09 39.36
N LEU A 103 -6.54 -34.05 38.54
CA LEU A 103 -7.88 -34.45 38.97
C LEU A 103 -7.91 -35.93 39.36
N LEU A 104 -7.43 -36.82 38.48
CA LEU A 104 -7.39 -38.25 38.76
C LEU A 104 -6.46 -38.57 39.95
N ALA A 105 -5.32 -37.87 40.11
CA ALA A 105 -4.41 -38.08 41.23
C ALA A 105 -5.05 -37.67 42.57
N THR A 106 -5.79 -36.56 42.57
CA THR A 106 -6.49 -36.04 43.74
C THR A 106 -7.62 -36.99 44.14
N THR A 107 -8.38 -37.51 43.17
CA THR A 107 -9.42 -38.52 43.42
C THR A 107 -8.83 -39.81 44.02
N LEU A 108 -7.67 -40.29 43.52
CA LEU A 108 -6.99 -41.44 44.13
C LEU A 108 -6.48 -41.14 45.55
N ARG A 109 -5.90 -39.96 45.81
CA ARG A 109 -5.47 -39.60 47.18
C ARG A 109 -6.64 -39.56 48.15
N LEU A 110 -7.77 -38.99 47.73
CA LEU A 110 -8.97 -38.91 48.55
C LEU A 110 -9.51 -40.30 48.91
N THR A 111 -9.62 -41.20 47.93
CA THR A 111 -10.06 -42.58 48.18
C THR A 111 -9.10 -43.38 49.08
N GLN A 112 -7.78 -43.12 49.00
CA GLN A 112 -6.79 -43.77 49.86
C GLN A 112 -6.79 -43.28 51.31
N VAL A 113 -7.05 -41.98 51.54
CA VAL A 113 -7.12 -41.40 52.89
C VAL A 113 -8.33 -41.92 53.66
N LEU A 114 -9.49 -42.01 53.01
CA LEU A 114 -10.72 -42.55 53.62
C LEU A 114 -10.60 -44.02 54.03
N GLY A 115 -9.61 -44.76 53.52
CA GLY A 115 -9.39 -46.18 53.82
C GLY A 115 -8.39 -46.48 54.94
N ARG A 116 -7.79 -45.48 55.61
CA ARG A 116 -6.56 -45.66 56.42
C ARG A 116 -6.69 -45.52 57.96
N ASP A 117 -7.89 -45.38 58.51
CA ASP A 117 -8.14 -45.14 59.95
C ASP A 117 -8.11 -46.39 60.84
N GLY A 118 -6.92 -46.92 61.13
CA GLY A 118 -6.83 -48.00 62.11
C GLY A 118 -5.43 -48.33 62.61
N ARG A 119 -4.90 -47.51 63.55
CA ARG A 119 -4.12 -47.92 64.75
C ARG A 119 -3.18 -46.82 65.25
N ARG A 120 -3.39 -46.37 66.50
CA ARG A 120 -2.37 -46.31 67.60
C ARG A 120 -2.89 -45.55 68.83
N ALA A 121 -3.08 -46.26 69.96
CA ALA A 121 -3.05 -45.69 71.32
C ALA A 121 -2.89 -46.79 72.39
N THR A 122 -1.96 -46.62 73.35
CA THR A 122 -1.83 -47.17 74.75
C THR A 122 -0.34 -47.30 75.13
N GLY A 123 0.18 -47.11 76.35
CA GLY A 123 -0.26 -46.85 77.74
C GLY A 123 0.99 -46.30 78.51
N ALA A 124 1.10 -46.14 79.84
CA ALA A 124 0.43 -46.72 81.00
C ALA A 124 0.78 -45.92 82.28
N ARG A 125 -0.09 -46.03 83.31
CA ARG A 125 0.11 -45.62 84.73
C ARG A 125 0.69 -46.79 85.55
N THR A 126 1.40 -46.50 86.63
CA THR A 126 1.71 -47.43 87.75
C THR A 126 1.33 -46.72 89.07
N THR A 127 0.25 -47.12 89.77
CA THR A 127 0.05 -48.22 90.75
C THR A 127 0.49 -47.87 92.18
N GLU A 128 -0.52 -47.73 93.04
CA GLU A 128 -0.51 -47.53 94.48
C GLU A 128 -0.08 -48.79 95.25
N ALA A 129 0.39 -48.61 96.50
CA ALA A 129 0.46 -49.65 97.52
C ALA A 129 -0.31 -49.21 98.77
N VAL A 130 -1.35 -49.96 99.10
CA VAL A 130 -2.24 -49.83 100.27
C VAL A 130 -1.61 -50.56 101.45
N MET A 131 -1.64 -49.95 102.64
CA MET A 131 -1.40 -50.64 103.91
C MET A 131 -2.54 -50.37 104.89
N ASP A 132 -3.23 -51.47 105.18
CA ASP A 132 -4.07 -51.90 106.30
C ASP A 132 -4.54 -50.90 107.38
N ALA A 133 -5.85 -50.92 107.64
CA ALA A 133 -6.57 -50.02 108.54
C ALA A 133 -7.25 -50.82 109.66
N SER A 134 -6.80 -50.66 110.91
CA SER A 134 -7.52 -51.08 112.14
C SER A 134 -6.92 -50.48 113.42
N ASP A 135 -6.78 -49.14 113.51
CA ASP A 135 -6.55 -48.45 114.80
C ASP A 135 -7.04 -46.98 114.76
N PRO A 136 -8.14 -46.61 115.46
CA PRO A 136 -8.72 -45.27 115.39
C PRO A 136 -7.81 -44.16 115.98
N ALA A 137 -6.86 -44.50 116.85
CA ALA A 137 -5.86 -43.56 117.35
C ALA A 137 -4.68 -43.39 116.37
N ALA A 138 -4.34 -44.43 115.60
CA ALA A 138 -3.35 -44.35 114.54
C ALA A 138 -3.86 -43.55 113.34
N LEU A 139 -5.15 -43.68 112.99
CA LEU A 139 -5.78 -42.90 111.93
C LEU A 139 -5.79 -41.40 112.25
N PHE A 140 -6.09 -40.99 113.49
CA PHE A 140 -6.06 -39.57 113.86
C PHE A 140 -4.64 -38.99 113.83
N ARG A 141 -3.63 -39.73 114.31
CA ARG A 141 -2.22 -39.29 114.23
C ARG A 141 -1.72 -39.24 112.80
N LEU A 142 -2.06 -40.23 111.98
CA LEU A 142 -1.74 -40.24 110.55
C LEU A 142 -2.42 -39.09 109.82
N GLN A 143 -3.68 -38.78 110.15
CA GLN A 143 -4.44 -37.70 109.52
C GLN A 143 -3.90 -36.31 109.89
N VAL A 144 -3.49 -36.10 111.14
CA VAL A 144 -2.80 -34.87 111.58
C VAL A 144 -1.43 -34.76 110.94
N GLN A 145 -0.65 -35.86 110.87
CA GLN A 145 0.67 -35.88 110.25
C GLN A 145 0.59 -35.66 108.73
N ILE A 146 -0.41 -36.21 108.05
CA ILE A 146 -0.68 -35.96 106.63
C ILE A 146 -1.13 -34.51 106.43
N ALA A 147 -1.99 -33.96 107.28
CA ALA A 147 -2.44 -32.56 107.17
C ALA A 147 -1.27 -31.58 107.34
N ASP A 148 -0.36 -31.83 108.29
CA ASP A 148 0.79 -30.96 108.55
C ASP A 148 1.87 -31.13 107.47
N ALA A 149 2.10 -32.36 106.99
CA ALA A 149 2.94 -32.63 105.83
C ALA A 149 2.37 -31.99 104.55
N GLN A 150 1.05 -32.00 104.37
CA GLN A 150 0.37 -31.40 103.23
C GLN A 150 0.41 -29.86 103.29
N LEU A 151 0.28 -29.26 104.47
CA LEU A 151 0.44 -27.82 104.67
C LEU A 151 1.88 -27.37 104.40
N THR A 152 2.87 -28.17 104.79
CA THR A 152 4.29 -27.88 104.52
C THR A 152 4.62 -28.04 103.04
N ALA A 153 4.12 -29.11 102.40
CA ALA A 153 4.28 -29.32 100.96
C ALA A 153 3.59 -28.22 100.13
N THR A 154 2.40 -27.76 100.54
CA THR A 154 1.70 -26.66 99.85
C THR A 154 2.38 -25.30 100.03
N ARG A 155 2.97 -25.01 101.20
CA ARG A 155 3.80 -23.82 101.41
C ARG A 155 5.06 -23.85 100.56
N GLN A 156 5.76 -24.98 100.51
CA GLN A 156 6.94 -25.15 99.66
C GLN A 156 6.61 -25.01 98.17
N LEU A 157 5.47 -25.58 97.73
CA LEU A 157 4.99 -25.38 96.36
C LEU A 157 4.66 -23.91 96.08
N GLY A 158 4.03 -23.20 97.03
CA GLY A 158 3.75 -21.77 96.91
C GLY A 158 5.02 -20.93 96.76
N GLU A 159 6.06 -21.23 97.56
CA GLU A 159 7.36 -20.56 97.46
C GLU A 159 8.09 -20.88 96.14
N GLN A 160 8.07 -22.15 95.70
CA GLN A 160 8.64 -22.54 94.41
C GLN A 160 7.91 -21.89 93.24
N LEU A 161 6.59 -21.78 93.30
CA LEU A 161 5.79 -21.13 92.26
C LEU A 161 6.09 -19.64 92.20
N ALA A 162 6.22 -18.96 93.34
CA ALA A 162 6.60 -17.55 93.41
C ALA A 162 8.02 -17.30 92.88
N GLN A 163 8.97 -18.20 93.17
CA GLN A 163 10.33 -18.13 92.61
C GLN A 163 10.35 -18.41 91.10
N MET A 164 9.54 -19.35 90.63
CA MET A 164 9.42 -19.65 89.20
C MET A 164 8.79 -18.49 88.44
N ASP A 165 7.74 -17.87 88.99
CA ASP A 165 7.10 -16.67 88.43
C ASP A 165 8.09 -15.51 88.33
N GLY A 166 8.85 -15.24 89.40
CA GLY A 166 9.90 -14.23 89.39
C GLY A 166 10.99 -14.49 88.34
N ARG A 167 11.40 -15.75 88.15
CA ARG A 167 12.37 -16.13 87.09
C ARG A 167 11.78 -16.01 85.69
N LEU A 168 10.51 -16.36 85.49
CA LEU A 168 9.83 -16.22 84.21
C LEU A 168 9.70 -14.75 83.81
N ILE A 169 9.28 -13.88 84.74
CA ILE A 169 9.17 -12.44 84.51
C ILE A 169 10.54 -11.87 84.13
N GLN A 170 11.59 -12.17 84.90
CA GLN A 170 12.94 -11.69 84.59
C GLN A 170 13.45 -12.20 83.23
N THR A 171 13.18 -13.47 82.90
CA THR A 171 13.60 -14.05 81.62
C THR A 171 12.85 -13.40 80.46
N LEU A 172 11.55 -13.17 80.61
CA LEU A 172 10.72 -12.50 79.60
C LEU A 172 11.11 -11.04 79.42
N GLU A 173 11.35 -10.29 80.51
CA GLU A 173 11.83 -8.91 80.44
C GLU A 173 13.19 -8.83 79.75
N HIS A 174 14.12 -9.74 80.09
CA HIS A 174 15.43 -9.77 79.46
C HIS A 174 15.36 -10.13 77.98
N GLN A 175 14.56 -11.14 77.61
CA GLN A 175 14.35 -11.52 76.21
C GLN A 175 13.66 -10.41 75.42
N HIS A 176 12.66 -9.76 76.00
CA HIS A 176 11.94 -8.67 75.34
C HIS A 176 12.86 -7.46 75.13
N ALA A 177 13.66 -7.08 76.13
CA ALA A 177 14.65 -6.02 76.00
C ALA A 177 15.71 -6.35 74.93
N ALA A 178 16.22 -7.58 74.92
CA ALA A 178 17.18 -8.04 73.91
C ALA A 178 16.58 -8.02 72.49
N GLN A 179 15.31 -8.43 72.35
CA GLN A 179 14.62 -8.44 71.06
C GLN A 179 14.33 -7.01 70.56
N LEU A 180 13.92 -6.09 71.44
CA LEU A 180 13.73 -4.68 71.10
C LEU A 180 15.05 -4.02 70.67
N ALA A 181 16.15 -4.34 71.37
CA ALA A 181 17.48 -3.88 70.97
C ALA A 181 17.85 -4.40 69.57
N ALA A 182 17.66 -5.70 69.32
CA ALA A 182 17.92 -6.29 68.00
C ALA A 182 17.03 -5.69 66.89
N PHE A 183 15.76 -5.39 67.18
CA PHE A 183 14.88 -4.71 66.22
C PHE A 183 15.31 -3.27 65.95
N SER A 184 15.74 -2.54 66.97
CA SER A 184 16.27 -1.17 66.82
C SER A 184 17.54 -1.18 65.97
N ASP A 185 18.47 -2.11 66.23
CA ASP A 185 19.69 -2.26 65.45
C ASP A 185 19.39 -2.64 64.00
N PHE A 186 18.44 -3.56 63.79
CA PHE A 186 17.99 -3.92 62.45
C PHE A 186 17.35 -2.74 61.73
N ALA A 187 16.50 -1.94 62.40
CA ALA A 187 15.89 -0.76 61.82
C ALA A 187 16.94 0.31 61.45
N GLY A 188 17.96 0.48 62.28
CA GLY A 188 19.11 1.34 62.00
C GLY A 188 19.88 0.89 60.75
N GLN A 189 20.25 -0.39 60.70
CA GLN A 189 20.93 -0.98 59.55
C GLN A 189 20.07 -0.93 58.28
N LEU A 190 18.77 -1.20 58.38
CA LEU A 190 17.85 -1.14 57.23
C LEU A 190 17.71 0.29 56.70
N SER A 191 17.66 1.29 57.58
CA SER A 191 17.63 2.70 57.19
C SER A 191 18.94 3.13 56.51
N GLU A 192 20.09 2.76 57.09
CA GLU A 192 21.40 3.09 56.54
C GLU A 192 21.65 2.39 55.20
N LEU A 193 21.39 1.08 55.13
CA LEU A 193 21.61 0.27 53.94
C LEU A 193 20.60 0.64 52.85
N GLY A 194 19.33 0.83 53.20
CA GLY A 194 18.30 1.27 52.25
C GLY A 194 18.59 2.63 51.64
N SER A 195 19.01 3.62 52.45
CA SER A 195 19.36 4.95 51.96
C SER A 195 20.62 4.95 51.11
N ARG A 196 21.68 4.24 51.52
CA ARG A 196 22.92 4.14 50.75
C ARG A 196 22.73 3.37 49.44
N GLN A 197 22.04 2.24 49.47
CA GLN A 197 21.78 1.44 48.29
C GLN A 197 20.89 2.20 47.30
N LEU A 198 19.88 2.93 47.79
CA LEU A 198 19.01 3.74 46.96
C LEU A 198 19.77 4.93 46.35
N MET A 199 20.59 5.63 47.13
CA MET A 199 21.43 6.71 46.60
C MET A 199 22.43 6.19 45.56
N ALA A 200 23.09 5.05 45.82
CA ALA A 200 24.02 4.44 44.88
C ALA A 200 23.32 3.98 43.58
N ALA A 201 22.13 3.38 43.70
CA ALA A 201 21.32 3.01 42.55
C ALA A 201 20.87 4.25 41.77
N LEU A 202 20.43 5.31 42.46
CA LEU A 202 20.01 6.55 41.82
C LEU A 202 21.20 7.25 41.13
N GLU A 203 22.35 7.32 41.78
CA GLU A 203 23.58 7.87 41.19
C GLU A 203 24.01 7.07 39.95
N SER A 204 23.97 5.74 40.03
CA SER A 204 24.25 4.87 38.89
C SER A 204 23.27 5.12 37.73
N VAL A 205 21.98 5.24 38.03
CA VAL A 205 20.95 5.54 37.02
C VAL A 205 21.16 6.92 36.41
N ILE A 206 21.53 7.93 37.20
CA ILE A 206 21.82 9.28 36.71
C ILE A 206 23.06 9.27 35.81
N ARG A 207 24.13 8.56 36.20
CA ARG A 207 25.32 8.41 35.36
C ARG A 207 25.01 7.68 34.06
N ASP A 208 24.36 6.52 34.13
CA ASP A 208 23.92 5.77 32.95
C ASP A 208 23.01 6.59 32.05
N PHE A 209 22.11 7.38 32.63
CA PHE A 209 21.24 8.28 31.90
C PHE A 209 22.05 9.39 31.22
N ASN A 210 22.97 10.04 31.92
CA ASN A 210 23.80 11.11 31.36
C ASN A 210 24.72 10.60 30.24
N ASP A 211 25.30 9.41 30.41
CA ASP A 211 26.19 8.78 29.43
C ASP A 211 25.41 8.37 28.18
N LYS A 212 24.24 7.72 28.36
CA LYS A 212 23.35 7.37 27.24
C LYS A 212 22.76 8.60 26.58
N LEU A 213 22.41 9.64 27.34
CA LEU A 213 21.87 10.87 26.79
C LEU A 213 22.92 11.56 25.92
N SER A 214 24.16 11.71 26.42
CA SER A 214 25.25 12.31 25.65
C SER A 214 25.61 11.51 24.40
N ALA A 215 25.71 10.18 24.50
CA ALA A 215 26.09 9.34 23.38
C ALA A 215 24.96 9.19 22.35
N GLN A 216 23.77 8.77 22.78
CA GLN A 216 22.66 8.48 21.86
C GLN A 216 22.05 9.76 21.28
N PHE A 217 21.84 10.81 22.08
CA PHE A 217 21.33 12.07 21.54
C PHE A 217 22.41 12.84 20.78
N GLY A 218 23.67 12.77 21.17
CA GLY A 218 24.77 13.39 20.40
C GLY A 218 24.84 12.85 18.97
N GLU A 219 24.83 11.52 18.80
CA GLU A 219 24.78 10.91 17.47
C GLU A 219 23.45 11.20 16.76
N ASN A 220 22.31 11.14 17.44
CA ASN A 220 21.02 11.49 16.82
C ASN A 220 20.98 12.95 16.34
N PHE A 221 21.54 13.90 17.09
CA PHE A 221 21.64 15.29 16.69
C PHE A 221 22.59 15.48 15.51
N ARG A 222 23.70 14.73 15.44
CA ARG A 222 24.57 14.69 14.24
C ARG A 222 23.83 14.17 13.02
N HIS A 223 23.07 13.08 13.16
CA HIS A 223 22.25 12.53 12.08
C HIS A 223 21.15 13.51 11.65
N LEU A 224 20.51 14.18 12.61
CA LEU A 224 19.51 15.19 12.35
C LEU A 224 20.12 16.40 11.62
N ASP A 225 21.23 16.93 12.11
CA ASP A 225 21.97 18.04 11.47
C ASP A 225 22.39 17.69 10.04
N ALA A 226 22.95 16.50 9.82
CA ALA A 226 23.29 16.01 8.49
C ALA A 226 22.06 15.88 7.58
N SER A 227 20.91 15.47 8.12
CA SER A 227 19.65 15.36 7.37
C SER A 227 19.10 16.74 7.01
N VAL A 228 19.15 17.69 7.94
CA VAL A 228 18.77 19.09 7.70
C VAL A 228 19.71 19.73 6.66
N GLY A 229 21.02 19.48 6.74
CA GLY A 229 21.98 19.94 5.74
C GLY A 229 21.67 19.41 4.33
N LYS A 230 21.32 18.11 4.22
CA LYS A 230 20.86 17.53 2.95
C LYS A 230 19.55 18.17 2.45
N LEU A 231 18.62 18.49 3.34
CA LEU A 231 17.39 19.20 2.98
C LEU A 231 17.68 20.61 2.46
N LEU A 232 18.60 21.35 3.08
CA LEU A 232 19.02 22.66 2.60
C LEU A 232 19.69 22.58 1.22
N ALA A 233 20.58 21.60 1.03
CA ALA A 233 21.20 21.36 -0.28
C ALA A 233 20.16 21.02 -1.35
N TRP A 234 19.17 20.17 -1.01
CA TRP A 234 18.06 19.84 -1.89
C TRP A 234 17.18 21.07 -2.20
N GLN A 235 16.92 21.93 -1.21
CA GLN A 235 16.16 23.17 -1.42
C GLN A 235 16.86 24.12 -2.40
N GLU A 236 18.18 24.26 -2.28
CA GLU A 236 18.97 25.09 -3.19
C GLU A 236 18.96 24.53 -4.63
N GLN A 237 19.17 23.22 -4.78
CA GLN A 237 19.07 22.53 -6.06
C GLN A 237 17.67 22.63 -6.68
N TYR A 238 16.63 22.53 -5.84
CA TYR A 238 15.25 22.66 -6.28
C TYR A 238 14.95 24.07 -6.79
N ARG A 239 15.47 25.10 -6.12
CA ARG A 239 15.37 26.49 -6.58
C ARG A 239 16.01 26.67 -7.96
N GLU A 240 17.24 26.20 -8.14
CA GLU A 240 17.94 26.25 -9.43
C GLU A 240 17.14 25.53 -10.53
N HIS A 241 16.60 24.35 -10.22
CA HIS A 241 15.76 23.60 -11.16
C HIS A 241 14.47 24.36 -11.53
N MET A 242 13.85 25.06 -10.57
CA MET A 242 12.66 25.88 -10.84
C MET A 242 12.97 27.08 -11.72
N ASP A 243 14.14 27.71 -11.53
CA ASP A 243 14.58 28.81 -12.40
C ASP A 243 14.80 28.32 -13.85
N VAL A 244 15.46 27.16 -14.01
CA VAL A 244 15.66 26.54 -15.33
C VAL A 244 14.32 26.15 -15.96
N LEU A 245 13.41 25.57 -15.18
CA LEU A 245 12.07 25.20 -15.66
C LEU A 245 11.28 26.43 -16.09
N GLY A 246 11.37 27.53 -15.34
CA GLY A 246 10.76 28.81 -15.69
C GLY A 246 11.27 29.32 -17.04
N ALA A 247 12.59 29.35 -17.23
CA ALA A 247 13.20 29.76 -18.49
C ALA A 247 12.79 28.86 -19.68
N GLN A 248 12.70 27.53 -19.46
CA GLN A 248 12.24 26.60 -20.49
C GLN A 248 10.77 26.81 -20.84
N LEU A 249 9.92 27.11 -19.85
CA LEU A 249 8.51 27.39 -20.09
C LEU A 249 8.32 28.68 -20.88
N GLU A 250 9.07 29.74 -20.58
CA GLU A 250 9.06 30.98 -21.36
C GLU A 250 9.45 30.73 -22.83
N LEU A 251 10.50 29.93 -23.06
CA LEU A 251 10.89 29.53 -24.41
C LEU A 251 9.81 28.71 -25.12
N ALA A 252 9.14 27.81 -24.40
CA ALA A 252 8.04 27.01 -24.96
C ALA A 252 6.85 27.90 -25.36
N VAL A 253 6.45 28.85 -24.52
CA VAL A 253 5.39 29.83 -24.82
C VAL A 253 5.76 30.65 -26.05
N ALA A 254 6.98 31.21 -26.10
CA ALA A 254 7.46 31.97 -27.25
C ALA A 254 7.55 31.12 -28.54
N GLY A 255 7.79 29.81 -28.41
CA GLY A 255 7.76 28.86 -29.53
C GLY A 255 6.34 28.60 -30.05
N VAL A 256 5.36 28.49 -29.15
CA VAL A 256 3.94 28.36 -29.49
C VAL A 256 3.42 29.62 -30.19
N GLU A 257 3.74 30.80 -29.68
CA GLU A 257 3.37 32.07 -30.31
C GLU A 257 3.94 32.20 -31.73
N ARG A 258 5.24 31.89 -31.91
CA ARG A 258 5.85 31.86 -33.25
C ARG A 258 5.17 30.85 -34.17
N SER A 259 4.82 29.67 -33.66
CA SER A 259 4.11 28.66 -34.44
C SER A 259 2.72 29.13 -34.85
N GLN A 260 1.99 29.81 -33.95
CA GLN A 260 0.71 30.43 -34.27
C GLN A 260 0.87 31.46 -35.40
N THR A 261 1.85 32.35 -35.33
CA THR A 261 2.13 33.33 -36.39
C THR A 261 2.49 32.66 -37.72
N SER A 262 3.32 31.61 -37.69
CA SER A 262 3.66 30.84 -38.89
C SER A 262 2.43 30.16 -39.49
N LEU A 263 1.55 29.56 -38.68
CA LEU A 263 0.31 28.94 -39.16
C LEU A 263 -0.65 29.96 -39.76
N GLN A 264 -0.77 31.16 -39.17
CA GLN A 264 -1.55 32.26 -39.75
C GLN A 264 -0.97 32.69 -41.11
N THR A 265 0.36 32.84 -41.20
CA THR A 265 1.05 33.20 -42.45
C THR A 265 0.84 32.14 -43.53
N LEU A 266 0.97 30.86 -43.17
CA LEU A 266 0.73 29.74 -44.08
C LEU A 266 -0.72 29.72 -44.57
N THR A 267 -1.68 29.97 -43.68
CA THR A 267 -3.11 30.04 -44.05
C THR A 267 -3.37 31.20 -45.02
N GLN A 268 -2.76 32.36 -44.76
CA GLN A 268 -2.84 33.53 -45.64
C GLN A 268 -2.24 33.24 -47.01
N GLN A 269 -1.06 32.61 -47.06
CA GLN A 269 -0.40 32.22 -48.31
C GLN A 269 -1.20 31.17 -49.07
N ALA A 270 -1.76 30.18 -48.39
CA ALA A 270 -2.65 29.19 -49.01
C ALA A 270 -3.88 29.86 -49.65
N SER A 271 -4.48 30.85 -48.98
CA SER A 271 -5.57 31.64 -49.55
C SER A 271 -5.15 32.40 -50.81
N GLN A 272 -3.96 33.03 -50.81
CA GLN A 272 -3.44 33.74 -51.97
C GLN A 272 -3.17 32.79 -53.14
N ILE A 273 -2.64 31.60 -52.89
CA ILE A 273 -2.45 30.57 -53.90
C ILE A 273 -3.80 30.21 -54.54
N THR A 274 -4.85 30.01 -53.75
CA THR A 274 -6.19 29.72 -54.28
C THR A 274 -6.69 30.85 -55.20
N THR A 275 -6.56 32.12 -54.78
CA THR A 275 -6.93 33.26 -55.63
C THR A 275 -6.11 33.31 -56.92
N HIS A 276 -4.80 33.07 -56.86
CA HIS A 276 -3.96 33.02 -58.05
C HIS A 276 -4.35 31.88 -59.00
N VAL A 277 -4.78 30.73 -58.48
CA VAL A 277 -5.28 29.61 -59.30
C VAL A 277 -6.59 30.00 -60.00
N GLU A 278 -7.49 30.70 -59.31
CA GLU A 278 -8.73 31.22 -59.92
C GLU A 278 -8.44 32.24 -61.04
N ASP A 279 -7.52 33.19 -60.81
CA ASP A 279 -7.09 34.15 -61.82
C ASP A 279 -6.39 33.47 -63.01
N GLN A 280 -5.54 32.47 -62.76
CA GLN A 280 -4.92 31.67 -63.81
C GLN A 280 -5.96 30.92 -64.65
N GLN A 281 -7.02 30.40 -64.01
CA GLN A 281 -8.10 29.74 -64.74
C GLN A 281 -8.88 30.74 -65.60
N SER A 282 -9.15 31.94 -65.08
CA SER A 282 -9.79 33.04 -65.83
C SER A 282 -8.96 33.47 -67.04
N THR A 283 -7.65 33.70 -66.86
CA THR A 283 -6.73 34.07 -67.94
C THR A 283 -6.59 32.96 -68.98
N MET A 284 -6.55 31.69 -68.58
CA MET A 284 -6.56 30.56 -69.52
C MET A 284 -7.86 30.49 -70.34
N GLN A 285 -9.01 30.81 -69.74
CA GLN A 285 -10.27 30.90 -70.47
C GLN A 285 -10.26 32.07 -71.46
N ALA A 286 -9.73 33.23 -71.07
CA ALA A 286 -9.60 34.40 -71.93
C ALA A 286 -8.66 34.10 -73.12
N LEU A 287 -7.48 33.52 -72.87
CA LEU A 287 -6.55 33.11 -73.92
C LEU A 287 -7.19 32.11 -74.88
N ARG A 288 -7.91 31.08 -74.38
CA ARG A 288 -8.64 30.14 -75.25
C ARG A 288 -9.65 30.83 -76.14
N ARG A 289 -10.38 31.81 -75.60
CA ARG A 289 -11.32 32.62 -76.38
C ARG A 289 -10.61 33.45 -77.45
N GLU A 290 -9.53 34.11 -77.09
CA GLU A 290 -8.71 34.90 -78.02
C GLU A 290 -8.11 34.02 -79.12
N THR A 291 -7.72 32.78 -78.79
CA THR A 291 -7.23 31.80 -79.77
C THR A 291 -8.33 31.44 -80.77
N LEU A 292 -9.57 31.22 -80.32
CA LEU A 292 -10.72 30.96 -81.19
C LEU A 292 -11.05 32.18 -82.08
N GLU A 293 -10.94 33.40 -81.53
CA GLU A 293 -11.13 34.64 -82.29
C GLU A 293 -10.04 34.82 -83.35
N LEU A 294 -8.79 34.49 -83.04
CA LEU A 294 -7.67 34.48 -83.99
C LEU A 294 -7.86 33.43 -85.09
N GLU A 295 -8.28 32.21 -84.74
CA GLU A 295 -8.60 31.16 -85.72
C GLU A 295 -9.71 31.63 -86.68
N SER A 296 -10.76 32.27 -86.13
CA SER A 296 -11.84 32.88 -86.93
C SER A 296 -11.33 33.99 -87.84
N ALA A 297 -10.49 34.91 -87.32
CA ALA A 297 -9.90 35.99 -88.10
C ALA A 297 -9.00 35.47 -89.23
N LEU A 298 -8.17 34.46 -88.94
CA LEU A 298 -7.34 33.78 -89.95
C LEU A 298 -8.20 33.08 -91.00
N GLY A 299 -9.33 32.46 -90.60
CA GLY A 299 -10.33 31.92 -91.52
C GLY A 299 -10.91 33.00 -92.43
N GLY A 300 -11.29 34.16 -91.89
CA GLY A 300 -11.77 35.30 -92.66
C GLY A 300 -10.74 35.87 -93.63
N ILE A 301 -9.44 35.88 -93.26
CA ILE A 301 -8.35 36.26 -94.15
C ILE A 301 -8.17 35.21 -95.26
N ALA A 302 -8.28 33.93 -94.95
CA ALA A 302 -8.23 32.85 -95.95
C ALA A 302 -9.38 32.97 -96.95
N ASP A 303 -10.59 33.26 -96.49
CA ASP A 303 -11.75 33.53 -97.34
C ASP A 303 -11.57 34.78 -98.19
N LEU A 304 -11.02 35.86 -97.63
CA LEU A 304 -10.68 37.08 -98.38
C LEU A 304 -9.66 36.78 -99.47
N ARG A 305 -8.62 35.98 -99.18
CA ARG A 305 -7.63 35.55 -100.16
C ARG A 305 -8.30 34.77 -101.30
N GLU A 306 -9.22 33.86 -101.00
CA GLU A 306 -9.91 33.07 -102.03
C GLU A 306 -10.83 33.96 -102.89
N ARG A 307 -11.60 34.86 -102.28
CA ARG A 307 -12.40 35.86 -102.99
C ARG A 307 -11.55 36.80 -103.83
N ALA A 308 -10.38 37.21 -103.34
CA ALA A 308 -9.45 38.05 -104.08
C ALA A 308 -8.89 37.31 -105.30
N LYS A 309 -8.54 36.02 -105.15
CA LYS A 309 -8.10 35.14 -106.24
C LYS A 309 -9.15 35.01 -107.35
N GLU A 310 -10.45 35.09 -107.01
CA GLU A 310 -11.54 35.14 -107.99
C GLU A 310 -11.78 36.54 -108.56
N ALA A 311 -11.73 37.57 -107.71
CA ALA A 311 -12.04 38.95 -108.10
C ALA A 311 -10.97 39.59 -108.98
N PHE A 312 -9.68 39.31 -108.76
CA PHE A 312 -8.61 39.87 -109.59
C PHE A 312 -8.73 39.48 -111.07
N PRO A 313 -8.93 38.20 -111.44
CA PRO A 313 -9.23 37.81 -112.82
C PRO A 313 -10.51 38.46 -113.37
N ALA A 314 -11.57 38.55 -112.57
CA ALA A 314 -12.82 39.18 -113.00
C ALA A 314 -12.65 40.69 -113.29
N ILE A 315 -11.83 41.39 -112.49
CA ILE A 315 -11.46 42.78 -112.72
C ILE A 315 -10.59 42.89 -113.97
N ASP A 316 -9.56 42.03 -114.14
CA ASP A 316 -8.72 42.00 -115.36
C ASP A 316 -9.57 41.80 -116.61
N GLN A 317 -10.50 40.84 -116.57
CA GLN A 317 -11.44 40.57 -117.67
C GLN A 317 -12.34 41.77 -117.95
N ARG A 318 -12.88 42.43 -116.92
CA ARG A 318 -13.69 43.66 -117.10
C ARG A 318 -12.89 44.82 -117.66
N ILE A 319 -11.64 45.00 -117.24
CA ILE A 319 -10.75 46.02 -117.78
C ILE A 319 -10.45 45.73 -119.25
N ARG A 320 -10.19 44.46 -119.62
CA ARG A 320 -10.04 44.04 -121.02
C ARG A 320 -11.29 44.34 -121.84
N THR A 321 -12.47 43.94 -121.36
CA THR A 321 -13.73 44.24 -122.04
C THR A 321 -13.99 45.74 -122.15
N MET A 322 -13.62 46.53 -121.13
CA MET A 322 -13.71 47.99 -121.18
C MET A 322 -12.74 48.59 -122.22
N LEU A 323 -11.51 48.08 -122.30
CA LEU A 323 -10.53 48.47 -123.32
C LEU A 323 -11.02 48.10 -124.73
N GLU A 324 -11.57 46.89 -124.92
CA GLU A 324 -12.16 46.44 -126.19
C GLU A 324 -13.38 47.29 -126.59
N THR A 325 -14.23 47.68 -125.64
CA THR A 325 -15.38 48.57 -125.93
C THR A 325 -14.95 49.99 -126.24
N ILE A 326 -13.90 50.51 -125.58
CA ILE A 326 -13.30 51.80 -125.94
C ILE A 326 -12.69 51.73 -127.35
N GLU A 327 -11.94 50.67 -127.65
CA GLU A 327 -11.37 50.43 -128.98
C GLU A 327 -12.48 50.34 -130.05
N GLY A 328 -13.54 49.58 -129.78
CA GLY A 328 -14.72 49.48 -130.64
C GLY A 328 -15.45 50.82 -130.82
N ALA A 329 -15.57 51.63 -129.77
CA ALA A 329 -16.17 52.97 -129.82
C ALA A 329 -15.31 53.96 -130.64
N VAL A 330 -13.99 53.87 -130.53
CA VAL A 330 -13.05 54.68 -131.33
C VAL A 330 -13.13 54.28 -132.81
N LEU A 331 -13.17 52.97 -133.11
CA LEU A 331 -13.31 52.47 -134.48
C LEU A 331 -14.65 52.89 -135.11
N SER A 332 -15.76 52.77 -134.38
CA SER A 332 -17.09 53.18 -134.88
C SER A 332 -17.26 54.70 -134.97
N GLY A 333 -16.56 55.47 -134.14
CA GLY A 333 -16.45 56.93 -134.30
C GLY A 333 -15.72 57.34 -135.59
N LEU A 334 -14.67 56.61 -135.97
CA LEU A 334 -13.95 56.78 -137.25
C LEU A 334 -14.82 56.46 -138.47
N GLU A 335 -15.68 55.44 -138.40
CA GLU A 335 -16.64 55.11 -139.47
C GLU A 335 -17.78 56.13 -139.61
N ALA A 336 -18.27 56.68 -138.49
CA ALA A 336 -19.29 57.73 -138.49
C ALA A 336 -18.79 59.05 -139.12
N GLN A 337 -17.51 59.38 -138.93
CA GLN A 337 -16.92 60.59 -139.51
C GLN A 337 -16.75 60.49 -141.03
N GLN A 338 -16.59 59.28 -141.60
CA GLN A 338 -16.53 59.07 -143.05
C GLN A 338 -17.91 59.13 -143.75
N ARG A 339 -19.01 58.87 -143.03
CA ARG A 339 -20.38 58.94 -143.60
C ARG A 339 -20.95 60.36 -143.71
N ILE A 340 -20.46 61.33 -142.94
CA ILE A 340 -21.03 62.70 -142.90
C ILE A 340 -20.53 63.58 -144.07
N GLY A 341 -19.52 63.16 -144.83
CA GLY A 341 -18.96 63.95 -145.94
C GLY A 341 -19.69 63.88 -147.30
N ARG A 342 -20.80 63.14 -147.47
CA ARG A 342 -21.30 62.78 -148.82
C ARG A 342 -22.77 63.03 -149.16
N ILE A 343 -23.59 63.66 -148.33
CA ILE A 343 -24.99 63.94 -148.71
C ILE A 343 -25.40 65.35 -148.25
N GLY A 344 -25.25 66.31 -149.17
CA GLY A 344 -25.90 67.61 -149.10
C GLY A 344 -26.50 67.94 -150.45
N THR A 345 -27.83 67.87 -150.56
CA THR A 345 -28.70 68.84 -151.27
C THR A 345 -30.17 68.42 -151.15
N ALA A 346 -31.01 69.43 -150.87
CA ALA A 346 -32.44 69.55 -151.15
C ALA A 346 -33.46 69.27 -150.01
N THR A 347 -33.94 70.41 -149.48
CA THR A 347 -35.35 70.81 -149.23
C THR A 347 -36.08 70.44 -147.92
N SER A 348 -36.25 71.51 -147.12
CA SER A 348 -37.30 71.88 -146.13
C SER A 348 -38.76 71.68 -146.63
N PRO A 349 -39.84 71.78 -145.80
CA PRO A 349 -40.04 72.81 -144.76
C PRO A 349 -40.78 72.41 -143.45
N ALA A 350 -40.82 73.39 -142.54
CA ALA A 350 -41.38 73.43 -141.19
C ALA A 350 -42.93 73.33 -141.09
N PRO A 351 -43.50 73.19 -139.86
CA PRO A 351 -43.86 74.40 -139.11
C PRO A 351 -43.64 74.38 -137.56
N ALA A 352 -43.51 75.61 -137.04
CA ALA A 352 -43.72 76.17 -135.70
C ALA A 352 -44.23 75.24 -134.56
N ALA A 353 -43.49 75.03 -133.46
CA ALA A 353 -43.29 75.90 -132.29
C ALA A 353 -44.41 75.88 -131.23
N ARG A 354 -44.10 75.32 -130.04
CA ARG A 354 -44.42 75.97 -128.76
C ARG A 354 -43.54 75.45 -127.60
N PHE A 355 -43.01 76.42 -126.89
CA PHE A 355 -42.12 76.36 -125.74
C PHE A 355 -42.78 75.75 -124.48
N GLY A 356 -41.95 75.08 -123.67
CA GLY A 356 -42.18 74.83 -122.25
C GLY A 356 -40.80 74.74 -121.57
N ALA A 357 -40.43 75.78 -120.84
CA ALA A 357 -39.16 75.92 -120.14
C ALA A 357 -39.31 75.61 -118.64
N ASN A 358 -38.15 75.54 -117.99
CA ASN A 358 -37.88 75.59 -116.54
C ASN A 358 -37.99 74.27 -115.76
N SER A 359 -37.14 73.99 -114.76
CA SER A 359 -35.75 74.37 -114.42
C SER A 359 -35.49 73.80 -113.01
N LEU A 360 -34.31 73.23 -112.83
CA LEU A 360 -33.43 73.35 -111.66
C LEU A 360 -33.81 72.80 -110.27
N ASP A 361 -32.71 72.48 -109.57
CA ASP A 361 -32.48 72.44 -108.13
C ASP A 361 -32.93 71.22 -107.31
N LEU A 362 -32.21 70.79 -106.27
CA LEU A 362 -30.83 70.90 -105.77
C LEU A 362 -30.82 70.07 -104.45
N ALA A 363 -29.64 69.55 -104.09
CA ALA A 363 -29.11 69.50 -102.72
C ALA A 363 -29.54 68.43 -101.68
N ARG A 364 -28.47 67.92 -101.03
CA ARG A 364 -28.27 67.68 -99.58
C ARG A 364 -28.96 66.47 -98.94
N ALA A 365 -28.44 65.85 -97.88
CA ALA A 365 -27.28 66.08 -97.01
C ALA A 365 -26.94 64.79 -96.23
N SER A 366 -25.71 64.80 -95.71
CA SER A 366 -25.17 64.06 -94.55
C SER A 366 -26.12 63.84 -93.36
N ALA A 367 -26.01 62.68 -92.71
CA ALA A 367 -25.47 62.51 -91.35
C ALA A 367 -25.24 61.02 -91.09
#